data_AF-A0A1Q7FWB7-F1
#
_entry.id   AF-A0A1Q7FWB7-F1
#
_cell.length_a   1.000
_cell.length_b   1.000
_cell.length_c   1.000
_cell.angle_alpha   90.00
_cell.angle_beta   90.00
_cell.angle_gamma   90.00
#
_symmetry.space_group_name_H-M   'P 1'
#
loop_
_entity.id
_entity.type
_entity.pdbx_description
1 polymer ?
#
loop_
_entity_poly.entity_id
_entity_poly.type
_entity_poly.pdbx_seq_one_letter_code
_entity_poly.pdbx_strand_id
1 'polypeptide(L)' 'MNTAVLVVHFVLAFFVIGVILLQGPKGEGLGAIGGSARLFHGPRPRETFFTRVTAVTAVLLVMTSTYLAFFRQ' A
#
# COMPACT_ATOMS: atom_id res chain seq x y z
N MET A 1 24.83 -8.62 -9.66
CA MET A 1 23.64 -7.87 -10.15
C MET A 1 22.42 -7.95 -9.22
N ASN A 2 22.45 -8.72 -8.12
CA ASN A 2 21.28 -8.87 -7.23
C ASN A 2 21.19 -7.80 -6.12
N THR A 3 22.31 -7.19 -5.73
CA THR A 3 22.34 -6.19 -4.66
C THR A 3 21.51 -4.96 -5.02
N ALA A 4 21.53 -4.52 -6.28
CA ALA A 4 20.73 -3.38 -6.74
C ALA A 4 19.21 -3.63 -6.59
N VAL A 5 18.73 -4.82 -6.96
CA VAL A 5 17.32 -5.20 -6.84
C VAL A 5 16.90 -5.31 -5.37
N LEU A 6 17.77 -5.87 -4.52
CA LEU A 6 17.56 -5.92 -3.07
C LEU A 6 17.46 -4.52 -2.45
N VAL A 7 18.35 -3.60 -2.84
CA VAL A 7 18.31 -2.20 -2.38
C VAL A 7 17.01 -1.52 -2.81
N VAL A 8 16.59 -1.69 -4.07
CA VAL A 8 15.32 -1.13 -4.56
C VAL A 8 14.13 -1.71 -3.80
N HIS A 9 14.10 -3.03 -3.56
CA HIS A 9 13.04 -3.66 -2.79
C HIS A 9 12.97 -3.14 -1.35
N PHE A 10 14.11 -2.98 -0.69
CA PHE A 10 14.20 -2.45 0.67
C PHE A 10 13.67 -1.01 0.75
N VAL A 11 14.04 -0.16 -0.21
CA VAL A 11 13.52 1.22 -0.30
C VAL A 11 12.01 1.24 -0.54
N LEU A 12 11.51 0.40 -1.44
CA LEU A 12 10.06 0.27 -1.68
C LEU A 12 9.31 -0.17 -0.42
N ALA A 13 9.84 -1.14 0.33
CA ALA A 13 9.24 -1.60 1.58
C ALA A 13 9.15 -0.46 2.61
N PHE A 14 10.23 0.29 2.80
CA PHE A 14 10.23 1.45 3.70
C PHE A 14 9.26 2.55 3.26
N PHE A 15 9.19 2.79 1.95
CA PHE A 15 8.28 3.78 1.39
C PHE A 15 6.81 3.39 1.61
N VAL A 16 6.43 2.12 1.40
CA VAL A 16 5.07 1.63 1.71
C VAL A 16 4.71 1.88 3.17
N ILE A 17 5.62 1.55 4.10
CA ILE A 17 5.40 1.79 5.53
C ILE A 17 5.17 3.28 5.80
N GLY A 18 6.02 4.15 5.26
CA GLY A 18 5.88 5.60 5.41
C GLY A 18 4.53 6.11 4.88
N VAL A 19 4.11 5.67 3.69
CA VAL A 19 2.82 6.07 3.10
C VAL A 19 1.64 5.56 3.93
N ILE A 20 1.70 4.34 4.46
CA ILE A 20 0.63 3.79 5.31
C ILE A 20 0.54 4.57 6.64
N LEU A 21 1.66 4.93 7.26
CA LEU A 21 1.65 5.74 8.48
C LEU A 21 1.07 7.14 8.27
N LEU A 22 1.22 7.70 7.07
CA LEU A 22 0.58 8.96 6.67
C LEU A 22 -0.93 8.82 6.43
N GLN A 23 -1.45 7.60 6.25
CA GLN A 23 -2.89 7.36 6.15
C GLN A 23 -3.51 7.35 7.55
N GLY A 24 -4.31 8.38 7.85
CA GLY A 24 -5.09 8.41 9.08
C GLY A 24 -6.16 7.30 9.11
N PRO A 25 -6.66 6.93 10.32
CA PRO A 25 -7.74 5.98 10.46
C PRO A 25 -8.98 6.49 9.72
N LYS A 26 -9.46 5.69 8.75
CA LYS A 26 -10.68 5.99 8.01
C LYS A 26 -11.86 5.93 8.98
N GLY A 27 -12.67 6.98 9.01
CA GLY A 27 -13.75 7.17 10.00
C GLY A 27 -14.93 6.19 9.89
N GLU A 28 -14.83 5.14 9.08
CA GLU A 28 -15.93 4.20 8.80
C GLU A 28 -16.25 3.27 10.00
N GLY A 29 -15.37 3.25 11.02
CA GLY A 29 -15.57 2.53 12.28
C GLY A 29 -15.76 1.02 12.11
N LEU A 30 -16.31 0.37 13.14
CA LEU A 30 -16.70 -1.06 13.11
C LEU A 30 -17.85 -1.34 12.13
N GLY A 31 -18.59 -0.30 11.70
CA GLY A 31 -19.71 -0.43 10.75
C GLY A 31 -19.26 -0.82 9.33
N ALA A 32 -18.03 -0.48 8.95
CA ALA A 32 -17.48 -0.88 7.65
C ALA A 32 -17.06 -2.35 7.58
N ILE A 33 -17.01 -3.06 8.71
CA ILE A 33 -16.52 -4.45 8.77
C ILE A 33 -17.40 -5.44 7.97
N GLY A 34 -18.61 -5.05 7.54
CA GLY A 34 -19.47 -5.82 6.64
C GLY A 34 -19.71 -5.22 5.25
N GLY A 35 -19.05 -4.12 4.89
CA GLY A 35 -19.27 -3.42 3.60
C GLY A 35 -20.60 -2.65 3.48
N SER A 36 -21.47 -2.73 4.49
CA SER A 36 -22.81 -2.12 4.46
C SER A 36 -22.89 -0.70 5.06
N ALA A 37 -21.99 -0.30 5.96
CA ALA A 37 -21.97 1.07 6.46
C ALA A 37 -21.12 1.97 5.54
N ARG A 38 -21.71 2.42 4.44
CA ARG A 38 -21.17 3.60 3.75
C ARG A 38 -21.53 4.82 4.58
N LEU A 39 -20.53 5.53 5.10
CA LEU A 39 -20.75 6.89 5.57
C LEU A 39 -21.38 7.69 4.41
N PHE A 40 -22.45 8.43 4.67
CA PHE A 40 -23.10 9.29 3.67
C PHE A 40 -22.19 10.40 3.13
N HIS A 41 -20.99 10.55 3.71
CA HIS A 41 -19.91 11.38 3.19
C HIS A 41 -18.92 10.50 2.41
N GLY A 42 -18.77 10.78 1.12
CA GLY A 42 -17.80 10.09 0.27
C GLY A 42 -16.34 10.34 0.70
N PRO A 43 -15.38 9.55 0.19
CA PRO A 43 -13.97 9.68 0.54
C PRO A 43 -13.45 11.09 0.24
N ARG A 44 -12.67 11.66 1.15
CA ARG A 44 -12.04 12.95 0.88
C ARG A 44 -11.03 12.78 -0.26
N PRO A 45 -10.86 13.77 -1.17
CA PRO A 45 -9.91 13.66 -2.29
C PRO A 45 -8.49 13.25 -1.88
N ARG A 46 -8.04 13.72 -0.71
CA ARG A 46 -6.74 13.36 -0.12
C ARG A 46 -6.65 11.87 0.24
N GLU A 47 -7.70 11.29 0.83
CA GLU A 47 -7.73 9.86 1.19
C GLU A 47 -7.73 8.95 -0.04
N THR A 48 -8.45 9.34 -1.10
CA THR A 48 -8.45 8.61 -2.38
C THR A 48 -7.08 8.63 -3.04
N PHE A 49 -6.36 9.77 -3.00
CA PHE A 49 -5.01 9.87 -3.53
C PHE A 49 -4.04 8.94 -2.80
N PHE A 50 -3.97 9.01 -1.47
CA PHE A 50 -3.09 8.13 -0.68
C PHE A 50 -3.44 6.65 -0.86
N THR A 51 -4.73 6.32 -0.96
CA THR A 51 -5.18 4.93 -1.22
C THR A 51 -4.70 4.43 -2.58
N ARG A 52 -4.79 5.26 -3.64
CA ARG A 52 -4.28 4.88 -4.98
C ARG A 52 -2.76 4.73 -5.00
N VAL A 53 -2.03 5.65 -4.36
CA VAL A 53 -0.57 5.59 -4.26
C VAL A 53 -0.15 4.29 -3.57
N THR A 54 -0.72 3.98 -2.39
CA THR A 54 -0.40 2.74 -1.69
C THR A 54 -0.78 1.50 -2.49
N ALA A 55 -1.90 1.49 -3.21
CA ALA A 55 -2.28 0.37 -4.04
C ALA A 55 -1.23 0.10 -5.13
N VAL A 56 -0.77 1.14 -5.83
CA VAL A 56 0.28 1.03 -6.86
C VAL A 56 1.59 0.56 -6.23
N THR A 57 2.01 1.17 -5.12
CA THR A 57 3.27 0.81 -4.45
C THR A 57 3.23 -0.62 -3.89
N ALA A 58 2.10 -1.07 -3.33
CA ALA A 58 1.93 -2.43 -2.83
C ALA A 58 2.01 -3.46 -3.96
N VAL A 59 1.40 -3.17 -5.12
CA VAL A 59 1.50 -4.03 -6.31
C VAL A 59 2.95 -4.13 -6.80
N LEU A 60 3.70 -3.02 -6.84
CA LEU A 60 5.12 -3.01 -7.18
C LEU A 60 5.97 -3.79 -6.17
N LEU A 61 5.66 -3.68 -4.88
CA LEU A 61 6.34 -4.41 -3.81
C LEU A 61 6.16 -5.93 -4.01
N VAL A 62 4.92 -6.38 -4.24
CA VAL A 62 4.62 -7.80 -4.47
C VAL A 62 5.29 -8.30 -5.73
N MET A 63 5.23 -7.56 -6.84
CA MET A 63 5.94 -7.94 -8.07
C MET A 63 7.45 -8.10 -7.83
N THR A 64 8.06 -7.14 -7.12
CA THR A 64 9.49 -7.18 -6.79
C THR A 64 9.81 -8.35 -5.86
N SER A 65 8.96 -8.62 -4.86
CA SER A 65 9.09 -9.77 -3.95
C SER A 65 9.01 -11.10 -4.69
N THR A 66 8.03 -11.25 -5.59
CA THR A 66 7.84 -12.44 -6.43
C THR A 66 9.04 -12.64 -7.36
N TYR A 67 9.49 -11.58 -8.04
CA TYR A 67 10.69 -11.65 -8.88
C TYR A 67 11.91 -12.10 -8.07
N LEU A 68 12.11 -11.52 -6.88
CA LEU A 68 13.24 -11.84 -6.01
C LEU A 68 13.11 -13.22 -5.34
N ALA A 69 11.92 -13.81 -5.28
CA ALA A 69 11.71 -15.16 -4.77
C ALA A 69 11.98 -16.22 -5.84
N PHE A 70 11.49 -16.03 -7.08
CA PHE A 70 11.56 -17.04 -8.13
C PHE A 70 12.80 -16.93 -9.03
N PHE A 71 13.24 -15.72 -9.39
CA PHE A 71 14.38 -15.52 -10.31
C PHE A 71 15.73 -15.38 -9.59
N ARG A 72 15.72 -15.17 -8.27
CA ARG A 72 16.93 -15.07 -7.43
C ARG A 72 17.35 -16.40 -6.80
N GLN A 73 16.54 -17.46 -6.94
CA GLN A 73 16.94 -18.80 -6.52
C GLN A 73 18.15 -19.26 -7.33
#